data_AF-A0A397DN07-F1
#
_entry.id   AF-A0A397DN07-F1
#
_cell.length_a   1.000
_cell.length_b   1.000
_cell.length_c   1.000
_cell.angle_alpha   90.00
_cell.angle_beta   90.00
_cell.angle_gamma   90.00
#
_symmetry.space_group_name_H-M   'P 1'
#
loop_
_entity.id
_entity.type
_entity.pdbx_description
1 polymer ?
#
loop_
_entity_poly.entity_id
_entity_poly.type
_entity_poly.pdbx_seq_one_letter_code
_entity_poly.pdbx_strand_id
1 'polypeptide(L)'
;MWMPWLNSDALPCSRGAFDLRKRVWPVLLGYSSDDITEFYATHRIKLQQPPYATTSHRDDGQVRLDVNRSMGESRWADVAGLKRGSKRKALFSLLHATLYAHYFQGFHDVASIFLLTVGMPLAVPLLTRMSTSYMAEPMRSNLDTVLPLFGLLYPLLATQDPTLAKHIAGSVVYISIYNRAN
;
A
#
# COMPACT_ATOMS: atom_id res chain seq x y z
N MET A 1 -7.50 18.82 -23.74
CA MET A 1 -8.73 19.29 -23.04
C MET A 1 -8.41 19.30 -21.55
N TRP A 2 -8.49 20.46 -20.90
CA TRP A 2 -7.94 20.74 -19.57
C TRP A 2 -8.83 20.15 -18.45
N MET A 3 -8.26 19.37 -17.52
CA MET A 3 -8.98 18.82 -16.36
C MET A 3 -8.87 19.73 -15.12
N PRO A 4 -9.97 20.30 -14.58
CA PRO A 4 -9.94 21.35 -13.53
C PRO A 4 -9.63 20.88 -12.10
N TRP A 5 -9.40 19.59 -11.86
CA TRP A 5 -9.31 19.00 -10.52
C TRP A 5 -7.89 18.96 -9.93
N LEU A 6 -6.92 19.64 -10.57
CA LEU A 6 -5.52 19.66 -10.17
C LEU A 6 -5.18 20.65 -9.03
N ASN A 7 -6.13 21.45 -8.57
CA ASN A 7 -6.02 22.31 -7.39
C ASN A 7 -7.19 21.98 -6.44
N SER A 8 -7.09 21.88 -5.12
CA SER A 8 -6.08 22.29 -4.16
C SER A 8 -6.42 21.62 -2.81
N ASP A 9 -5.42 21.08 -2.12
CA ASP A 9 -5.27 21.03 -0.65
C ASP A 9 -4.11 20.07 -0.33
N ALA A 10 -2.87 20.54 -0.61
CA ALA A 10 -1.65 19.81 -0.32
C ALA A 10 -0.81 20.56 0.72
N LEU A 11 -0.30 19.78 1.66
CA LEU A 11 0.47 20.19 2.84
C LEU A 11 1.83 20.82 2.44
N PRO A 12 2.47 21.63 3.31
CA PRO A 12 3.46 22.64 2.91
C PRO A 12 4.87 22.13 2.59
N CYS A 13 5.11 20.84 2.34
CA CYS A 13 6.44 20.33 2.02
C CYS A 13 6.63 20.07 0.52
N SER A 14 7.42 20.93 -0.13
CA SER A 14 8.00 20.78 -1.49
C SER A 14 7.02 20.60 -2.67
N ARG A 15 6.50 21.73 -3.19
CA ARG A 15 5.64 21.76 -4.40
C ARG A 15 6.24 21.03 -5.64
N GLY A 16 7.57 20.86 -5.74
CA GLY A 16 8.21 20.23 -6.90
C GLY A 16 8.26 18.69 -6.90
N ALA A 17 8.49 18.05 -5.74
CA ALA A 17 8.69 16.59 -5.68
C ALA A 17 7.37 15.80 -5.70
N PHE A 18 6.33 16.33 -5.04
CA PHE A 18 4.99 15.73 -5.06
C PHE A 18 4.35 15.78 -6.45
N ASP A 19 4.61 16.85 -7.20
CA ASP A 19 4.14 16.98 -8.57
C ASP A 19 4.79 15.97 -9.52
N LEU A 20 6.09 15.67 -9.31
CA LEU A 20 6.76 14.66 -10.12
C LEU A 20 6.21 13.26 -9.86
N ARG A 21 6.00 12.86 -8.60
CA ARG A 21 5.46 11.51 -8.28
C ARG A 21 4.05 11.31 -8.86
N LYS A 22 3.21 12.34 -8.85
CA LYS A 22 1.88 12.31 -9.50
C LYS A 22 1.95 12.05 -11.00
N ARG A 23 3.04 12.45 -11.66
CA ARG A 23 3.27 12.22 -13.09
C ARG A 23 3.96 10.89 -13.38
N VAL A 24 4.93 10.50 -12.55
CA VAL A 24 5.81 9.35 -12.82
C VAL A 24 5.24 8.03 -12.32
N TRP A 25 4.60 8.00 -11.14
CA TRP A 25 4.09 6.74 -10.57
C TRP A 25 3.05 6.04 -11.44
N PRO A 26 2.11 6.74 -12.11
CA PRO A 26 1.24 6.11 -13.09
C PRO A 26 2.02 5.36 -14.15
N VAL A 27 3.02 6.00 -14.76
CA VAL A 27 3.85 5.41 -15.81
C VAL A 27 4.61 4.17 -15.30
N LEU A 28 5.21 4.25 -14.11
CA LEU A 28 5.92 3.10 -13.50
C LEU A 28 5.02 1.90 -13.22
N LEU A 29 3.73 2.14 -12.98
CA LEU A 29 2.73 1.09 -12.77
C LEU A 29 2.00 0.68 -14.06
N GLY A 30 2.43 1.22 -15.20
CA GLY A 30 1.91 0.89 -16.52
C GLY A 30 0.60 1.59 -16.88
N TYR A 31 0.32 2.75 -16.27
CA TYR A 31 -0.80 3.61 -16.66
C TYR A 31 -0.32 4.75 -17.56
N SER A 32 -0.97 4.88 -18.71
CA SER A 32 -1.02 6.10 -19.51
C SER A 32 -1.96 7.14 -18.87
N SER A 33 -1.99 8.36 -19.41
CA SER A 33 -2.94 9.39 -18.95
C SER A 33 -4.39 9.03 -19.24
N ASP A 34 -4.64 8.33 -20.35
CA ASP A 34 -5.99 7.93 -20.77
C ASP A 34 -6.51 6.73 -19.96
N ASP A 35 -5.60 5.82 -19.56
CA ASP A 35 -5.91 4.60 -18.81
C ASP A 35 -6.60 4.90 -17.47
N ILE A 36 -6.29 6.02 -16.82
CA ILE A 36 -6.92 6.41 -15.55
C ILE A 36 -8.40 6.74 -15.76
N THR A 37 -8.73 7.44 -16.85
CA THR A 37 -10.12 7.78 -17.17
C THR A 37 -10.90 6.51 -17.54
N GLU A 38 -10.30 5.65 -18.36
CA GLU A 38 -10.88 4.37 -18.75
C GLU A 38 -11.08 3.44 -17.55
N PHE A 39 -10.13 3.42 -16.60
CA PHE A 39 -10.24 2.63 -15.37
C PHE A 39 -11.53 2.96 -14.62
N TYR A 40 -11.81 4.24 -14.38
CA TYR A 40 -13.03 4.65 -13.68
C TYR A 40 -14.31 4.37 -14.48
N ALA A 41 -14.27 4.54 -15.80
CA ALA A 41 -15.39 4.20 -16.67
C ALA A 41 -15.74 2.71 -16.60
N THR A 42 -14.72 1.84 -16.55
CA THR A 42 -14.86 0.39 -16.55
C THR A 42 -15.29 -0.15 -15.19
N HIS A 43 -14.61 0.26 -14.12
CA HIS A 43 -14.75 -0.38 -12.80
C HIS A 43 -15.90 0.17 -11.96
N ARG A 44 -16.49 1.32 -12.34
CA ARG A 44 -17.61 1.97 -11.63
C ARG A 44 -17.39 2.05 -10.11
N ILE A 45 -16.16 2.36 -9.69
CA ILE A 45 -15.76 2.37 -8.27
C ILE A 45 -16.59 3.39 -7.50
N LYS A 46 -17.18 2.93 -6.38
CA LYS A 46 -17.87 3.78 -5.41
C LYS A 46 -17.07 3.81 -4.11
N LEU A 47 -16.43 4.93 -3.83
CA LEU A 47 -15.72 5.14 -2.57
C LEU A 47 -16.73 5.14 -1.41
N GLN A 48 -16.49 4.30 -0.41
CA GLN A 48 -17.34 4.29 0.78
C GLN A 48 -17.22 5.61 1.56
N GLN A 49 -18.33 6.08 2.11
CA GLN A 49 -18.39 7.25 2.99
C GLN A 49 -18.89 6.84 4.38
N PRO A 50 -18.49 7.54 5.45
CA PRO A 50 -19.07 7.32 6.77
C PRO A 50 -20.59 7.62 6.78
N PRO A 51 -21.42 6.80 7.47
CA PRO A 51 -21.09 5.54 8.13
C PRO A 51 -20.87 4.42 7.09
N TYR A 52 -19.68 3.81 7.09
CA TYR A 52 -19.28 2.79 6.11
C TYR A 52 -20.19 1.56 6.19
N ALA A 53 -21.06 1.37 5.19
CA ALA A 53 -22.14 0.39 5.29
C ALA A 53 -22.62 -0.21 3.95
N THR A 54 -22.02 0.08 2.79
CA THR A 54 -22.62 -0.33 1.50
C THR A 54 -22.20 -1.72 1.02
N THR A 55 -21.01 -2.21 1.39
CA THR A 55 -20.54 -3.57 1.10
C THR A 55 -19.51 -3.96 2.16
N SER A 56 -19.79 -4.96 3.01
CA SER A 56 -18.84 -5.35 4.05
C SER A 56 -17.78 -6.31 3.49
N HIS A 57 -16.52 -6.04 3.77
CA HIS A 57 -15.42 -6.97 3.53
C HIS A 57 -15.15 -7.80 4.79
N ARG A 58 -14.79 -9.08 4.63
CA ARG A 58 -14.54 -9.99 5.77
C ARG A 58 -13.47 -9.47 6.74
N ASP A 59 -12.50 -8.72 6.22
CA ASP A 59 -11.38 -8.19 7.00
C ASP A 59 -11.60 -6.73 7.46
N ASP A 60 -12.79 -6.14 7.27
CA ASP A 60 -13.09 -4.74 7.62
C ASP A 60 -12.74 -4.41 9.08
N GLY A 61 -12.97 -5.34 10.00
CA GLY A 61 -12.62 -5.18 11.41
C GLY A 61 -11.13 -4.92 11.62
N GLN A 62 -10.28 -5.73 10.98
CA GLN A 62 -8.83 -5.58 11.05
C GLN A 62 -8.36 -4.30 10.35
N VAL A 63 -8.92 -4.01 9.17
CA VAL A 63 -8.61 -2.78 8.41
C VAL A 63 -8.89 -1.54 9.26
N ARG A 64 -10.02 -1.49 9.98
CA ARG A 64 -10.36 -0.37 10.88
C ARG A 64 -9.34 -0.19 12.00
N LEU A 65 -8.96 -1.28 12.67
CA LEU A 65 -7.97 -1.23 13.75
C LEU A 65 -6.63 -0.70 13.25
N ASP A 66 -6.18 -1.17 12.09
CA ASP A 66 -4.94 -0.76 11.46
C ASP A 66 -4.96 0.71 11.01
N VAL A 67 -6.03 1.13 10.34
CA VAL A 67 -6.22 2.53 9.93
C VAL A 67 -6.28 3.46 11.15
N ASN A 68 -6.91 3.04 12.24
CA ASN A 68 -6.95 3.84 13.48
C ASN A 68 -5.55 4.02 14.11
N ARG A 69 -4.69 3.01 14.00
CA ARG A 69 -3.29 3.05 14.46
C ARG A 69 -2.34 3.75 13.48
N SER A 70 -2.76 3.94 12.23
CA SER A 70 -1.97 4.58 11.19
C SER A 70 -1.83 6.10 11.39
N MET A 71 -0.94 6.72 10.60
CA MET A 71 -0.73 8.17 10.62
C MET A 71 -0.45 8.70 12.04
N GLY A 72 0.42 8.02 12.79
CA GLY A 72 0.93 8.51 14.07
C GLY A 72 1.86 9.72 13.91
N GLU A 73 2.14 10.42 15.00
CA GLU A 73 2.98 11.62 14.99
C GLU A 73 4.44 11.31 14.64
N SER A 74 5.00 10.19 15.11
CA SER A 74 6.41 9.85 14.86
C SER A 74 6.78 9.70 13.38
N ARG A 75 5.88 9.13 12.56
CA ARG A 75 6.13 8.89 11.13
C ARG A 75 5.77 10.07 10.23
N TRP A 76 4.93 10.99 10.71
CA TRP A 76 4.35 12.08 9.91
C TRP A 76 4.35 13.40 10.69
N ALA A 77 5.43 13.65 11.45
CA ALA A 77 5.60 14.85 12.27
C ALA A 77 5.83 16.09 11.40
N ASP A 78 6.50 15.90 10.26
CA ASP A 78 6.82 16.91 9.25
C ASP A 78 5.59 17.36 8.43
N VAL A 79 4.48 16.61 8.53
CA VAL A 79 3.25 16.90 7.80
C VAL A 79 2.36 17.85 8.61
N ALA A 80 2.79 19.12 8.70
CA ALA A 80 2.08 20.18 9.42
C ALA A 80 0.64 20.35 8.93
N GLY A 81 -0.34 20.26 9.83
CA GLY A 81 -1.76 20.42 9.48
C GLY A 81 -2.43 19.16 8.91
N LEU A 82 -1.81 17.99 9.03
CA LEU A 82 -2.42 16.72 8.61
C LEU A 82 -3.74 16.50 9.38
N LYS A 83 -4.88 16.60 8.68
CA LYS A 83 -6.21 16.27 9.22
C LYS A 83 -6.34 14.75 9.39
N ARG A 84 -5.65 14.17 10.39
CA ARG A 84 -5.49 12.72 10.60
C ARG A 84 -6.81 11.97 10.57
N GLY A 85 -7.84 12.46 11.26
CA GLY A 85 -9.16 11.85 11.24
C GLY A 85 -9.78 11.76 9.84
N SER A 86 -9.67 12.84 9.04
CA SER A 86 -10.16 12.85 7.66
C SER A 86 -9.32 11.95 6.74
N LYS A 87 -7.99 11.97 6.89
CA LYS A 87 -7.10 11.12 6.08
C LYS A 87 -7.22 9.65 6.41
N ARG A 88 -7.44 9.27 7.67
CA ARG A 88 -7.78 7.90 8.07
C ARG A 88 -9.11 7.46 7.47
N LYS A 89 -10.12 8.34 7.44
CA LYS A 89 -11.39 8.04 6.78
C LYS A 89 -11.20 7.77 5.29
N ALA A 90 -10.48 8.67 4.60
CA ALA A 90 -10.13 8.48 3.19
C ALA A 90 -9.30 7.19 2.98
N LEU A 91 -8.36 6.88 3.86
CA LEU A 91 -7.55 5.66 3.79
C LEU A 91 -8.41 4.40 3.88
N PHE A 92 -9.38 4.38 4.80
CA PHE A 92 -10.34 3.28 4.89
C PHE A 92 -11.12 3.11 3.57
N SER A 93 -11.66 4.20 3.02
CA SER A 93 -12.37 4.17 1.73
C SER A 93 -11.49 3.69 0.58
N LEU A 94 -10.22 4.09 0.55
CA LEU A 94 -9.24 3.65 -0.46
C LEU A 94 -8.94 2.16 -0.35
N LEU A 95 -8.66 1.68 0.87
CA LEU A 95 -8.41 0.26 1.12
C LEU A 95 -9.62 -0.57 0.72
N HIS A 96 -10.81 -0.16 1.13
CA HIS A 96 -12.05 -0.85 0.76
C HIS A 96 -12.25 -0.93 -0.76
N ALA A 97 -11.93 0.14 -1.49
CA ALA A 97 -12.07 0.20 -2.95
C ALA A 97 -11.01 -0.58 -3.73
N THR A 98 -9.88 -0.96 -3.11
CA THR A 98 -8.70 -1.51 -3.81
C THR A 98 -8.29 -2.89 -3.31
N LEU A 99 -8.82 -3.31 -2.17
CA LEU A 99 -8.64 -4.65 -1.62
C LEU A 99 -9.48 -5.63 -2.44
N TYR A 100 -8.81 -6.59 -3.09
CA TYR A 100 -9.44 -7.54 -4.01
C TYR A 100 -9.56 -8.96 -3.41
N ALA A 101 -8.80 -9.26 -2.36
CA ALA A 101 -8.73 -10.58 -1.70
C ALA A 101 -8.49 -10.41 -0.18
N HIS A 102 -7.59 -11.19 0.42
CA HIS A 102 -7.35 -11.14 1.87
C HIS A 102 -6.50 -9.93 2.26
N TYR A 103 -6.89 -9.26 3.34
CA TYR A 103 -6.08 -8.19 3.91
C TYR A 103 -4.89 -8.76 4.70
N PHE A 104 -3.68 -8.25 4.44
CA PHE A 104 -2.52 -8.49 5.29
C PHE A 104 -2.17 -7.24 6.12
N GLN A 105 -1.69 -7.47 7.35
CA GLN A 105 -1.29 -6.39 8.25
C GLN A 105 -0.09 -5.62 7.67
N GLY A 106 -0.27 -4.31 7.52
CA GLY A 106 0.73 -3.40 6.92
C GLY A 106 0.33 -2.90 5.53
N PHE A 107 -0.69 -3.47 4.88
CA PHE A 107 -1.15 -2.92 3.59
C PHE A 107 -1.67 -1.48 3.72
N HIS A 108 -2.26 -1.12 4.87
CA HIS A 108 -2.66 0.25 5.16
C HIS A 108 -1.49 1.25 5.14
N ASP A 109 -0.28 0.84 5.53
CA ASP A 109 0.91 1.70 5.48
C ASP A 109 1.27 1.99 4.02
N VAL A 110 1.27 0.98 3.16
CA VAL A 110 1.47 1.15 1.71
C VAL A 110 0.40 2.07 1.12
N ALA A 111 -0.87 1.78 1.37
CA ALA A 111 -1.99 2.57 0.87
C ALA A 111 -1.94 4.05 1.34
N SER A 112 -1.47 4.29 2.57
CA SER A 112 -1.30 5.64 3.10
C SER A 112 -0.30 6.47 2.30
N ILE A 113 0.78 5.83 1.82
CA ILE A 113 1.79 6.50 1.00
C ILE A 113 1.17 6.94 -0.33
N PHE A 114 0.39 6.08 -1.00
CA PHE A 114 -0.32 6.45 -2.23
C PHE A 114 -1.30 7.61 -1.97
N LEU A 115 -2.13 7.51 -0.94
CA LEU A 115 -3.12 8.53 -0.61
C LEU A 115 -2.47 9.89 -0.32
N LEU A 116 -1.38 9.91 0.43
CA LEU A 116 -0.69 11.15 0.82
C LEU A 116 0.18 11.72 -0.30
N THR A 117 0.69 10.87 -1.20
CA THR A 117 1.57 11.30 -2.30
C THR A 117 0.79 11.77 -3.52
N VAL A 118 -0.11 10.93 -4.05
CA VAL A 118 -0.78 11.19 -5.32
C VAL A 118 -2.24 11.63 -5.18
N GLY A 119 -2.81 11.46 -3.99
CA GLY A 119 -4.21 11.79 -3.72
C GLY A 119 -5.18 10.71 -4.21
N MET A 120 -6.43 10.79 -3.77
CA MET A 120 -7.44 9.76 -4.00
C MET A 120 -7.66 9.37 -5.48
N PRO A 121 -7.80 10.31 -6.43
CA PRO A 121 -8.13 9.97 -7.82
C PRO A 121 -7.06 9.11 -8.51
N LEU A 122 -5.78 9.32 -8.18
CA LEU A 122 -4.70 8.48 -8.69
C LEU A 122 -4.45 7.27 -7.79
N ALA A 123 -4.62 7.41 -6.46
CA ALA A 123 -4.35 6.32 -5.54
C ALA A 123 -5.20 5.08 -5.81
N VAL A 124 -6.49 5.23 -6.17
CA VAL A 124 -7.37 4.08 -6.44
C VAL A 124 -6.87 3.19 -7.59
N PRO A 125 -6.69 3.69 -8.84
CA PRO A 125 -6.23 2.84 -9.95
C PRO A 125 -4.82 2.28 -9.69
N LEU A 126 -3.90 3.10 -9.18
CA LEU A 126 -2.53 2.67 -8.93
C LEU A 126 -2.46 1.60 -7.84
N LEU A 127 -3.19 1.76 -6.75
CA LEU A 127 -3.20 0.80 -5.66
C LEU A 127 -3.98 -0.47 -6.03
N THR A 128 -5.00 -0.39 -6.90
CA THR A 128 -5.68 -1.57 -7.47
C THR A 128 -4.72 -2.40 -8.32
N ARG A 129 -3.90 -1.74 -9.15
CA ARG A 129 -2.86 -2.42 -9.92
C ARG A 129 -1.84 -3.06 -8.98
N MET A 130 -1.35 -2.33 -7.98
CA MET A 130 -0.42 -2.85 -6.99
C MET A 130 -0.97 -4.04 -6.22
N SER A 131 -2.25 -3.99 -5.80
CA SER A 131 -2.88 -5.08 -5.05
C SER A 131 -2.99 -6.32 -5.92
N THR A 132 -3.41 -6.18 -7.18
CA THR A 132 -3.59 -7.31 -8.11
C THR A 132 -2.29 -7.82 -8.78
N SER A 133 -1.16 -7.14 -8.61
CA SER A 133 0.15 -7.59 -9.13
C SER A 133 1.19 -7.80 -8.03
N TYR A 134 1.93 -6.75 -7.66
CA TYR A 134 3.09 -6.84 -6.77
C TYR A 134 2.74 -7.31 -5.35
N MET A 135 1.52 -7.04 -4.90
CA MET A 135 1.03 -7.41 -3.57
C MET A 135 0.01 -8.55 -3.63
N ALA A 136 -0.14 -9.22 -4.78
CA ALA A 136 -1.15 -10.25 -4.94
C ALA A 136 -0.85 -11.48 -4.08
N GLU A 137 0.43 -11.81 -3.94
CA GLU A 137 0.90 -12.98 -3.21
C GLU A 137 0.62 -12.91 -1.70
N PRO A 138 0.98 -11.82 -0.98
CA PRO A 138 0.63 -11.69 0.44
C PRO A 138 -0.87 -11.50 0.69
N MET A 139 -1.71 -11.26 -0.33
CA MET A 139 -3.17 -11.16 -0.21
C MET A 139 -3.90 -12.50 -0.45
N ARG A 140 -3.16 -13.62 -0.56
CA ARG A 140 -3.76 -14.96 -0.56
C ARG A 140 -4.20 -15.37 0.85
N SER A 141 -4.92 -16.48 0.94
CA SER A 141 -5.45 -16.99 2.22
C SER A 141 -4.38 -17.44 3.21
N ASN A 142 -3.16 -17.69 2.73
CA ASN A 142 -1.98 -18.05 3.52
C ASN A 142 -0.71 -17.48 2.85
N LEU A 143 0.43 -17.63 3.51
CA LEU A 143 1.73 -17.11 3.07
C LEU A 143 2.62 -18.17 2.39
N ASP A 144 2.08 -19.36 2.10
CA ASP A 144 2.86 -20.53 1.68
C ASP A 144 3.72 -20.27 0.44
N THR A 145 3.28 -19.32 -0.38
CA THR A 145 3.92 -18.90 -1.62
C THR A 145 4.94 -17.77 -1.44
N VAL A 146 4.82 -16.98 -0.37
CA VAL A 146 5.77 -15.92 -0.02
C VAL A 146 6.92 -16.48 0.83
N LEU A 147 6.67 -17.52 1.64
CA LEU A 147 7.68 -18.12 2.52
C LEU A 147 8.95 -18.58 1.76
N PRO A 148 8.86 -19.25 0.59
CA PRO A 148 10.04 -19.59 -0.20
C PRO A 148 10.84 -18.36 -0.67
N LEU A 149 10.16 -17.25 -0.99
CA LEU A 149 10.83 -15.99 -1.37
C LEU A 149 11.65 -15.42 -0.21
N PHE A 150 11.15 -15.50 1.02
CA PHE A 150 11.95 -15.12 2.19
C PHE A 150 13.15 -16.04 2.39
N GLY A 151 13.03 -17.31 2.01
CA GLY A 151 14.14 -18.26 2.00
C GLY A 151 15.31 -17.81 1.12
N LEU A 152 15.06 -17.06 0.03
CA LEU A 152 16.11 -16.52 -0.86
C LEU A 152 17.00 -15.46 -0.18
N LEU A 153 16.57 -14.87 0.94
CA LEU A 153 17.39 -13.92 1.69
C LEU A 153 18.67 -14.57 2.21
N TYR A 154 18.61 -15.83 2.65
CA TYR A 154 19.74 -16.53 3.24
C TYR A 154 20.89 -16.84 2.27
N PRO A 155 20.65 -17.42 1.07
CA PRO A 155 21.72 -17.60 0.09
C PRO A 155 22.25 -16.25 -0.40
N LEU A 156 21.40 -15.23 -0.59
CA LEU A 156 21.88 -13.87 -0.93
C LEU A 156 22.80 -13.33 0.15
N LEU A 157 22.40 -13.43 1.42
CA LEU A 157 23.22 -12.99 2.54
C LEU A 157 24.54 -13.75 2.63
N ALA A 158 24.53 -15.08 2.44
CA ALA A 158 25.75 -15.88 2.43
C ALA A 158 26.75 -15.46 1.34
N THR A 159 26.27 -14.94 0.21
CA THR A 159 27.15 -14.41 -0.85
C THR A 159 27.74 -13.03 -0.53
N GLN A 160 26.97 -12.16 0.15
CA GLN A 160 27.37 -10.77 0.39
C GLN A 160 28.09 -10.58 1.73
N ASP A 161 27.71 -11.35 2.75
CA ASP A 161 28.29 -11.32 4.09
C ASP A 161 28.24 -12.72 4.74
N PRO A 162 29.25 -13.57 4.49
CA PRO A 162 29.33 -14.91 5.05
C PRO A 162 29.41 -14.92 6.60
N THR A 163 29.98 -13.87 7.20
CA THR A 163 30.15 -13.77 8.65
C THR A 163 28.78 -13.57 9.31
N LEU A 164 27.99 -12.63 8.78
CA LEU A 164 26.63 -12.39 9.24
C LEU A 164 25.72 -13.58 8.94
N ALA A 165 25.85 -14.22 7.78
CA ALA A 165 25.10 -15.42 7.45
C ALA A 165 25.37 -16.55 8.47
N LYS A 166 26.63 -16.80 8.84
CA LYS A 166 27.00 -17.79 9.86
C LYS A 166 26.44 -17.42 11.23
N HIS A 167 26.48 -16.14 11.61
CA HIS A 167 25.93 -15.68 12.87
C HIS A 167 24.41 -15.91 12.95
N ILE A 168 23.67 -15.55 11.90
CA ILE A 168 22.22 -15.76 11.83
C ILE A 168 21.87 -17.25 11.77
N ALA A 169 22.65 -18.07 11.06
CA ALA A 169 22.43 -19.51 10.98
C ALA A 169 22.53 -20.21 12.35
N GLY A 170 23.35 -19.67 13.27
CA GLY A 170 23.41 -20.13 14.66
C GLY A 170 22.24 -19.68 15.54
N SER A 171 21.34 -18.84 15.03
CA SER A 171 20.16 -18.35 15.75
C SER A 171 18.94 -19.25 15.54
N VAL A 172 18.09 -19.34 16.56
CA VAL A 172 16.82 -20.13 16.54
C VAL A 172 15.89 -19.70 15.38
N VAL A 173 16.01 -18.46 14.92
CA VAL A 173 15.18 -17.87 13.85
C VAL A 173 15.47 -18.52 12.49
N TYR A 174 16.73 -18.84 12.21
CA TYR A 174 17.12 -19.47 10.94
C TYR A 174 16.55 -20.90 10.81
N ILE A 175 16.66 -21.68 11.88
CA ILE A 175 16.24 -23.09 11.92
C ILE A 175 14.73 -23.24 11.70
N SER A 176 13.93 -22.34 12.27
CA SER A 176 12.46 -22.41 12.21
C SER A 176 11.88 -22.06 10.83
N ILE A 177 12.53 -21.17 10.08
CA ILE A 177 12.08 -20.73 8.74
C ILE A 177 12.63 -21.67 7.66
N TYR A 178 13.90 -22.04 7.74
CA TYR A 178 14.56 -22.90 6.73
C TYR A 178 13.99 -24.33 6.71
N ASN A 179 13.63 -24.89 7.88
CA ASN A 179 13.03 -26.24 7.98
C ASN A 179 11.53 -26.28 7.66
N ARG A 180 10.89 -25.13 7.44
CA ARG A 180 9.45 -25.06 7.10
C ARG A 180 9.22 -24.74 5.62
N ALA A 181 10.27 -24.29 4.92
CA ALA A 181 10.26 -23.97 3.50
C ALA A 181 10.85 -25.10 2.62
N ASN A 182 11.49 -26.10 3.23
CA ASN A 182 11.97 -27.36 2.62
C ASN A 182 11.27 -28.54 3.28
#